data_AF-H0T4N5-F1
#
_entry.id   AF-H0T4N5-F1
#
_cell.length_a   1.000
_cell.length_b   1.000
_cell.length_c   1.000
_cell.angle_alpha   90.00
_cell.angle_beta   90.00
_cell.angle_gamma   90.00
#
_symmetry.space_group_name_H-M   'P 1'
#
loop_
_entity.id
_entity.type
_entity.pdbx_description
1 polymer ?
#
loop_
_entity_poly.entity_id
_entity_poly.type
_entity_poly.pdbx_seq_one_letter_code
_entity_poly.pdbx_strand_id
1 'polypeptide(L)'
;MQKVEDLRPLFAKLMTDLMQTSQRTDVSSMDVDCIKQTIQELLQISQELSSYEYLITIEKDLTDFGDNSPMREVLKFAIEKSTSILTAERKRLVQFPEQCSKLPLAFGKNQQALQFIDATTGVLNSIGSRF
;
A
#
# COMPACT_ATOMS: atom_id res chain seq x y z
N MET A 1 -7.52 15.95 6.09
CA MET A 1 -7.62 15.17 4.85
C MET A 1 -6.24 14.59 4.59
N GLN A 2 -6.05 13.27 4.66
CA GLN A 2 -4.74 12.65 4.38
C GLN A 2 -4.40 12.84 2.90
N LYS A 3 -3.16 13.26 2.63
CA LYS A 3 -2.64 13.46 1.27
C LYS A 3 -1.82 12.24 0.85
N VAL A 4 -1.64 12.07 -0.46
CA VAL A 4 -0.77 11.00 -1.01
C VAL A 4 0.65 11.10 -0.46
N GLU A 5 1.14 12.31 -0.18
CA GLU A 5 2.45 12.55 0.42
C GLU A 5 2.59 12.01 1.84
N ASP A 6 1.49 11.88 2.58
CA ASP A 6 1.48 11.31 3.91
C ASP A 6 1.64 9.77 3.87
N LEU A 7 1.44 9.14 2.70
CA LEU A 7 1.53 7.68 2.55
C LEU A 7 2.97 7.17 2.51
N ARG A 8 3.90 7.93 1.90
CA ARG A 8 5.33 7.57 1.86
C ARG A 8 5.94 7.33 3.24
N PRO A 9 5.85 8.26 4.21
CA PRO A 9 6.40 8.03 5.55
C PRO A 9 5.70 6.89 6.29
N LEU A 10 4.40 6.67 6.05
CA LEU A 10 3.66 5.54 6.63
C LEU A 10 4.16 4.20 6.08
N PHE A 11 4.38 4.12 4.76
CA PHE A 11 4.95 2.94 4.12
C PHE A 11 6.38 2.67 4.61
N ALA A 12 7.23 3.69 4.65
CA ALA A 12 8.60 3.56 5.14
C ALA A 12 8.65 3.07 6.59
N LYS A 13 7.75 3.57 7.45
CA LYS A 13 7.61 3.13 8.84
C LYS A 13 7.20 1.66 8.93
N LEU A 14 6.19 1.24 8.15
CA LEU A 14 5.76 -0.16 8.08
C LEU A 14 6.90 -1.07 7.62
N MET A 15 7.56 -0.74 6.50
CA MET A 15 8.65 -1.54 5.95
C MET A 15 9.82 -1.65 6.94
N THR A 16 10.17 -0.55 7.61
CA THR A 16 11.21 -0.54 8.65
C THR A 16 10.87 -1.49 9.79
N ASP A 17 9.65 -1.42 10.30
CA ASP A 17 9.19 -2.27 11.40
C ASP A 17 9.14 -3.76 11.01
N LEU A 18 8.69 -4.08 9.80
CA LEU A 18 8.72 -5.45 9.26
C LEU A 18 10.15 -5.97 9.11
N MET A 19 11.03 -5.19 8.50
CA MET A 19 12.44 -5.55 8.31
C MET A 19 13.15 -5.75 9.65
N GLN A 20 12.99 -4.83 10.59
CA GLN A 20 13.56 -4.96 11.94
C GLN A 20 13.04 -6.21 12.65
N THR A 21 11.75 -6.50 12.55
CA THR A 21 11.16 -7.70 13.15
C THR A 21 11.73 -8.97 12.51
N SER A 22 11.95 -9.00 11.19
CA SER A 22 12.53 -10.16 10.49
C SER A 22 14.01 -10.42 10.80
N GLN A 23 14.70 -9.44 11.40
CA GLN A 23 16.13 -9.53 11.76
C GLN A 23 16.35 -9.88 13.24
N ARG A 24 15.29 -9.91 14.04
CA ARG A 24 15.36 -10.25 15.46
C ARG A 24 15.70 -11.72 15.65
N THR A 25 16.69 -11.98 16.51
CA THR A 25 17.14 -13.34 16.85
C THR A 25 16.28 -14.02 17.90
N ASP A 26 15.44 -13.26 18.61
CA ASP A 26 14.49 -13.76 19.62
C ASP A 26 13.12 -14.14 19.03
N VAL A 27 12.95 -14.01 17.71
CA VAL A 27 11.74 -14.38 16.97
C VAL A 27 11.91 -15.75 16.33
N SER A 28 10.83 -16.53 16.27
CA SER A 28 10.86 -17.87 15.66
C SER A 28 11.21 -17.79 14.17
N SER A 29 11.91 -18.79 13.64
CA SER A 29 12.23 -18.83 12.21
C SER A 29 10.97 -18.85 11.33
N MET A 30 9.91 -19.52 11.80
CA MET A 30 8.62 -19.54 11.10
C MET A 30 7.98 -18.14 11.03
N ASP A 31 8.01 -17.37 12.12
CA ASP A 31 7.53 -15.98 12.11
C ASP A 31 8.35 -15.14 11.13
N VAL A 32 9.69 -15.29 11.14
CA VAL A 32 10.58 -14.57 10.24
C VAL A 32 10.25 -14.86 8.77
N ASP A 33 10.03 -16.13 8.42
CA ASP A 33 9.73 -16.52 7.04
C ASP A 33 8.37 -15.98 6.58
N CYS A 34 7.35 -16.03 7.44
CA CYS A 34 6.05 -15.44 7.17
C CYS A 34 6.11 -13.91 7.00
N ILE A 35 6.89 -13.21 7.85
CA ILE A 35 7.08 -11.76 7.76
C ILE A 35 7.83 -11.40 6.48
N LYS A 36 8.85 -12.18 6.08
CA LYS A 36 9.56 -11.98 4.81
C LYS A 36 8.63 -12.10 3.61
N GLN A 37 7.65 -13.01 3.65
CA GLN A 37 6.64 -13.10 2.61
C GLN A 37 5.83 -11.80 2.53
N THR A 38 5.34 -11.27 3.66
CA THR A 38 4.64 -9.97 3.69
C THR A 38 5.53 -8.83 3.15
N ILE A 39 6.82 -8.81 3.49
CA ILE A 39 7.79 -7.83 2.95
C ILE A 39 7.88 -7.92 1.43
N GLN A 40 7.98 -9.13 0.87
CA GLN A 40 8.09 -9.34 -0.57
C GLN A 40 6.83 -8.87 -1.31
N GLU A 41 5.65 -9.21 -0.80
CA GLU A 41 4.36 -8.79 -1.36
C GLU A 41 4.26 -7.24 -1.40
N LEU A 42 4.62 -6.57 -0.29
CA LEU A 42 4.65 -5.10 -0.20
C LEU A 42 5.69 -4.44 -1.11
N LEU A 43 6.86 -5.05 -1.30
CA LEU A 43 7.87 -4.52 -2.23
C LEU A 43 7.40 -4.62 -3.67
N GLN A 44 6.79 -5.75 -4.05
CA GLN A 44 6.27 -5.94 -5.39
C GLN A 44 5.22 -4.89 -5.73
N ILE A 45 4.25 -4.66 -4.84
CA ILE A 45 3.20 -3.67 -5.11
C ILE A 45 3.71 -2.23 -5.04
N SER A 46 4.69 -1.93 -4.20
CA SER A 46 5.34 -0.61 -4.20
C SER A 46 5.96 -0.31 -5.56
N GLN A 47 6.56 -1.30 -6.21
CA GLN A 47 7.14 -1.14 -7.54
C GLN A 47 6.05 -0.90 -8.59
N GLU A 48 4.95 -1.68 -8.55
CA GLU A 48 3.81 -1.48 -9.47
C GLU A 48 3.16 -0.10 -9.30
N LEU A 49 2.99 0.38 -8.05
CA LEU A 49 2.39 1.67 -7.74
C LEU A 49 3.30 2.86 -8.09
N SER A 50 4.62 2.69 -8.07
CA SER A 50 5.57 3.77 -8.40
C SER A 50 5.36 4.35 -9.80
N SER A 51 4.84 3.54 -10.73
CA SER A 51 4.52 3.97 -12.10
C SER A 51 3.37 4.98 -12.17
N TYR A 52 2.49 4.99 -11.16
CA TYR A 52 1.31 5.86 -11.08
C TYR A 52 1.49 7.00 -10.08
N GLU A 53 2.41 6.86 -9.13
CA GLU A 53 2.66 7.85 -8.08
C GLU A 53 2.99 9.23 -8.64
N TYR A 54 3.81 9.31 -9.70
CA TYR A 54 4.13 10.56 -10.36
C TYR A 54 2.87 11.26 -10.90
N LEU A 55 1.95 10.51 -11.51
CA LEU A 55 0.71 11.07 -12.04
C LEU A 55 -0.22 11.55 -10.93
N ILE A 56 -0.25 10.84 -9.80
CA ILE A 56 -1.11 11.16 -8.65
C ILE A 56 -0.59 12.36 -7.87
N THR A 57 0.73 12.54 -7.76
CA THR A 57 1.32 13.67 -7.03
C THR A 57 1.14 15.02 -7.72
N ILE A 58 0.93 15.03 -9.04
CA ILE A 58 0.57 16.22 -9.83
C ILE A 58 -0.85 16.72 -9.51
N GLU A 59 -1.67 15.96 -8.76
CA GLU A 59 -3.01 16.39 -8.32
C GLU A 59 -3.05 17.77 -7.63
N LYS A 60 -1.98 18.15 -6.93
CA LYS A 60 -1.88 19.47 -6.31
C LYS A 60 -1.95 20.61 -7.33
N ASP A 61 -1.39 20.38 -8.51
CA ASP A 61 -1.35 21.33 -9.60
C ASP A 61 -2.66 21.29 -10.42
N LEU A 62 -3.53 20.30 -10.16
CA LEU A 62 -4.79 20.11 -10.89
C LEU A 62 -5.94 21.01 -10.44
N THR A 63 -5.82 21.67 -9.29
CA THR A 63 -6.83 22.64 -8.81
C THR A 63 -7.06 23.82 -9.77
N ASP A 64 -6.15 24.05 -10.72
CA ASP A 64 -6.19 25.14 -11.71
C ASP A 64 -6.66 24.74 -13.12
N PHE A 65 -6.92 23.46 -13.41
CA PHE A 65 -7.41 23.06 -14.74
C PHE A 65 -8.94 22.91 -14.76
N GLY A 66 -9.59 23.54 -15.74
CA GLY A 66 -11.05 23.45 -15.94
C GLY A 66 -11.55 22.01 -16.16
N ASP A 67 -12.85 21.81 -15.98
CA ASP A 67 -13.52 20.50 -15.85
C ASP A 67 -13.22 19.45 -16.95
N ASN A 68 -12.78 19.88 -18.15
CA ASN A 68 -12.52 19.05 -19.34
C ASN A 68 -11.03 18.90 -19.69
N SER A 69 -10.16 18.88 -18.68
CA SER A 69 -8.72 18.71 -18.86
C SER A 69 -8.35 17.23 -19.14
N PRO A 70 -7.59 16.93 -20.21
CA PRO A 70 -7.02 15.58 -20.42
C PRO A 70 -6.19 15.09 -19.23
N MET A 71 -5.63 16.01 -18.43
CA MET A 71 -4.89 15.66 -17.22
C MET A 71 -5.81 15.08 -16.13
N ARG A 72 -7.08 15.50 -16.07
CA ARG A 72 -8.10 14.92 -15.20
C ARG A 72 -8.36 13.44 -15.54
N GLU A 73 -8.46 13.12 -16.82
CA GLU A 73 -8.64 11.73 -17.29
C GLU A 73 -7.43 10.85 -16.99
N VAL A 74 -6.21 11.38 -17.20
CA VAL A 74 -4.95 10.69 -16.86
C VAL A 74 -4.87 10.42 -15.36
N LEU A 75 -5.24 11.38 -14.52
CA LEU A 75 -5.25 11.20 -13.07
C LEU A 75 -6.32 10.19 -12.64
N LYS A 76 -7.54 10.27 -13.18
CA LYS A 76 -8.59 9.28 -12.94
C LYS A 76 -8.11 7.87 -13.29
N PHE A 77 -7.48 7.70 -14.45
CA PHE A 77 -6.88 6.43 -14.86
C PHE A 77 -5.81 5.94 -13.87
N ALA A 78 -4.90 6.82 -13.43
CA ALA A 78 -3.86 6.46 -12.47
C ALA A 78 -4.43 6.00 -11.12
N ILE A 79 -5.49 6.66 -10.65
CA ILE A 79 -6.20 6.29 -9.41
C ILE A 79 -6.91 4.95 -9.57
N GLU A 80 -7.66 4.75 -10.66
CA GLU A 80 -8.36 3.48 -10.93
C GLU A 80 -7.39 2.30 -11.00
N LYS A 81 -6.25 2.48 -11.66
CA LYS A 81 -5.19 1.46 -11.73
C LYS A 81 -4.57 1.19 -10.37
N SER A 82 -4.23 2.23 -9.62
CA SER A 82 -3.64 2.10 -8.28
C SER A 82 -4.59 1.39 -7.31
N THR A 83 -5.87 1.77 -7.28
CA THR A 83 -6.91 1.12 -6.46
C THR A 83 -7.12 -0.35 -6.86
N SER A 84 -7.05 -0.67 -8.15
CA SER A 84 -7.14 -2.06 -8.64
C SER A 84 -5.96 -2.92 -8.16
N ILE A 85 -4.73 -2.39 -8.24
CA ILE A 85 -3.52 -3.05 -7.74
C ILE A 85 -3.63 -3.30 -6.23
N LEU A 86 -4.01 -2.28 -5.46
CA LEU A 86 -4.19 -2.39 -4.01
C LEU A 86 -5.29 -3.39 -3.64
N THR A 87 -6.37 -3.46 -4.41
CA THR A 87 -7.44 -4.44 -4.21
C THR A 87 -6.95 -5.87 -4.43
N ALA A 88 -6.14 -6.09 -5.48
CA ALA A 88 -5.55 -7.40 -5.75
C ALA A 88 -4.59 -7.81 -4.61
N GLU A 89 -3.79 -6.86 -4.12
CA GLU A 89 -2.86 -7.09 -3.02
C GLU A 89 -3.57 -7.42 -1.72
N ARG A 90 -4.59 -6.63 -1.37
CA ARG A 90 -5.42 -6.89 -0.20
C ARG A 90 -5.97 -8.31 -0.21
N LYS A 91 -6.40 -8.82 -1.37
CA LYS A 91 -6.89 -10.21 -1.51
C LYS A 91 -5.79 -11.23 -1.23
N ARG A 92 -4.56 -10.99 -1.70
CA ARG A 92 -3.41 -11.87 -1.43
C ARG A 92 -3.07 -11.91 0.06
N LEU A 93 -2.95 -10.75 0.71
CA LEU A 93 -2.66 -10.66 2.14
C LEU A 93 -3.79 -11.21 3.03
N VAL A 94 -5.04 -11.19 2.58
CA VAL A 94 -6.15 -11.88 3.28
C VAL A 94 -6.03 -13.40 3.14
N GLN A 95 -5.51 -13.90 2.01
CA GLN A 95 -5.20 -15.32 1.79
C GLN A 95 -3.87 -15.72 2.46
N PHE A 96 -3.56 -15.10 3.60
CA PHE A 96 -2.34 -15.36 4.36
C PHE A 96 -2.23 -16.85 4.70
N PRO A 97 -1.06 -17.48 4.53
CA PRO A 97 -0.92 -18.92 4.76
C PRO A 97 -1.42 -19.33 6.14
N GLU A 98 -2.14 -20.46 6.23
CA GLU A 98 -2.76 -20.91 7.49
C GLU A 98 -1.70 -21.09 8.60
N GLN A 99 -0.54 -21.62 8.24
CA GLN A 99 0.61 -21.77 9.14
C GLN A 99 1.10 -20.43 9.71
N CYS A 100 1.07 -19.36 8.91
CA CYS A 100 1.45 -18.01 9.34
C CYS A 100 0.35 -17.34 10.16
N SER A 101 -0.92 -17.64 9.85
CA SER A 101 -2.08 -17.12 10.58
C SER A 101 -2.18 -17.63 12.02
N LYS A 102 -1.58 -18.80 12.31
CA LYS A 102 -1.49 -19.37 13.67
C LYS A 102 -0.38 -18.73 14.52
N LEU A 103 0.51 -17.96 13.92
CA LEU A 103 1.61 -17.29 14.60
C LEU A 103 1.20 -15.84 14.95
N PRO A 104 1.03 -15.49 16.24
CA PRO A 104 0.48 -14.18 16.61
C PRO A 104 1.29 -12.99 16.10
N LEU A 105 2.61 -13.10 16.07
CA LEU A 105 3.49 -12.03 15.62
C LEU A 105 3.39 -11.85 14.09
N ALA A 106 3.61 -12.90 13.30
CA ALA A 106 3.46 -12.82 11.84
C ALA A 106 2.06 -12.37 11.42
N PHE A 107 1.00 -12.91 12.05
CA PHE A 107 -0.37 -12.48 11.79
C PHE A 107 -0.58 -10.99 12.11
N GLY A 108 -0.05 -10.51 13.24
CA GLY A 108 -0.11 -9.09 13.61
C GLY A 108 0.58 -8.18 12.59
N LYS A 109 1.73 -8.61 12.05
CA LYS A 109 2.45 -7.89 10.98
C LYS A 109 1.66 -7.88 9.66
N ASN A 110 1.04 -9.00 9.29
CA ASN A 110 0.16 -9.07 8.13
C ASN A 110 -1.06 -8.15 8.28
N GLN A 111 -1.64 -8.06 9.49
CA GLN A 111 -2.74 -7.12 9.78
C GLN A 111 -2.31 -5.65 9.64
N GLN A 112 -1.09 -5.30 10.05
CA GLN A 112 -0.55 -3.94 9.84
C GLN A 112 -0.39 -3.61 8.35
N ALA A 113 0.06 -4.58 7.55
CA ALA A 113 0.14 -4.42 6.09
C ALA A 113 -1.25 -4.21 5.47
N LEU A 114 -2.26 -4.99 5.88
CA LEU A 114 -3.64 -4.82 5.45
C LEU A 114 -4.19 -3.43 5.81
N GLN A 115 -3.95 -2.95 7.02
CA GLN A 115 -4.37 -1.62 7.46
C GLN A 115 -3.74 -0.51 6.61
N PHE A 116 -2.47 -0.65 6.25
CA PHE A 116 -1.79 0.30 5.36
C PHE A 116 -2.42 0.33 3.96
N ILE A 117 -2.74 -0.84 3.39
CA ILE A 117 -3.40 -0.94 2.09
C ILE A 117 -4.81 -0.34 2.12
N ASP A 118 -5.57 -0.61 3.17
CA ASP A 118 -6.91 -0.07 3.35
C ASP A 118 -6.87 1.47 3.47
N ALA A 119 -5.91 2.01 4.25
CA ALA A 119 -5.71 3.45 4.37
C ALA A 119 -5.30 4.11 3.04
N THR A 120 -4.35 3.49 2.32
CA THR A 120 -3.88 3.96 1.01
C THR A 120 -5.03 3.98 0.00
N THR A 121 -5.83 2.91 -0.04
CA THR A 121 -7.01 2.82 -0.90
C THR A 121 -8.04 3.90 -0.55
N GLY A 122 -8.25 4.16 0.74
CA GLY A 122 -9.13 5.24 1.21
C GLY A 122 -8.68 6.63 0.74
N VAL A 123 -7.38 6.93 0.81
CA VAL A 123 -6.82 8.19 0.31
C VAL A 123 -7.05 8.32 -1.20
N LEU A 124 -6.74 7.28 -1.98
CA LEU A 124 -6.93 7.29 -3.43
C LEU A 124 -8.39 7.45 -3.83
N ASN A 125 -9.32 6.76 -3.15
CA ASN A 125 -10.76 6.91 -3.41
C ASN A 125 -11.26 8.31 -3.07
N SER A 126 -10.74 8.93 -2.01
CA SER A 126 -11.09 10.31 -1.66
C SER A 126 -10.60 11.34 -2.69
N ILE A 127 -9.52 11.04 -3.41
CA ILE A 127 -9.06 11.86 -4.54
C ILE A 127 -9.93 11.56 -5.76
N GLY A 128 -10.19 10.28 -6.03
CA GLY A 128 -11.04 9.81 -7.12
C GLY A 128 -12.45 10.41 -7.10
N SER A 129 -13.05 10.59 -5.92
CA SER A 129 -14.39 11.18 -5.76
C SER A 129 -14.49 12.66 -6.17
N ARG A 130 -13.35 13.32 -6.43
CA ARG A 130 -13.30 14.69 -6.93
C ARG A 130 -13.43 14.76 -8.47
N PHE A 131 -13.37 13.61 -9.14
CA PHE A 131 -13.52 13.48 -10.59
C PHE A 131 -14.89 12.95 -10.97
#